data_AF-A0A0L0UUS0-F1
#
_entry.id   AF-A0A0L0UUS0-F1
#
_cell.length_a   1.000
_cell.length_b   1.000
_cell.length_c   1.000
_cell.angle_alpha   90.00
_cell.angle_beta   90.00
_cell.angle_gamma   90.00
#
_symmetry.space_group_name_H-M   'P 1'
#
loop_
_entity.id
_entity.type
_entity.pdbx_description
1 polymer ?
#
loop_
_entity_poly.entity_id
_entity_poly.type
_entity_poly.pdbx_seq_one_letter_code
_entity_poly.pdbx_strand_id
1 'polypeptide(L)'
;MVFDESHPLFAGKAKGVQAVLEERGLWTHYSQKARKAGKTSLNLRCKTCTASNVAKDLLKKSEQLIKEAEANGFSLSHDTSIKEALATHPVPPDCEIDLVQVASQTNEPLITQEACCWSKILSLQSDFATERPLLQSIIEDAGHICLFLPKFHCELNPIELFWSYIKTEYRKESHRHKSFASAKELFERISVYEQGYNGPQSEILMKKYKSHRCIPRQAAMRIDIITS
;
A
#
# COMPACT_ATOMS: atom_id res chain seq x y z
N MET A 1 -8.83 19.98 4.23
CA MET A 1 -10.30 19.82 4.13
C MET A 1 -10.98 20.04 5.49
N VAL A 2 -10.81 21.21 6.10
CA VAL A 2 -11.48 21.60 7.35
C VAL A 2 -12.21 22.92 7.14
N PHE A 3 -13.24 23.18 7.93
CA PHE A 3 -13.87 24.50 7.97
C PHE A 3 -12.92 25.52 8.59
N ASP A 4 -12.99 26.75 8.08
CA ASP A 4 -12.25 27.89 8.64
C ASP A 4 -12.64 28.12 10.10
N GLU A 5 -11.72 28.67 10.90
CA GLU A 5 -11.95 29.05 12.30
C GLU A 5 -13.14 30.03 12.44
N SER A 6 -13.43 30.83 11.42
CA SER A 6 -14.59 31.73 11.39
C SER A 6 -15.92 31.03 11.10
N HIS A 7 -15.94 29.71 10.87
CA HIS A 7 -17.16 29.01 10.47
C HIS A 7 -18.14 28.88 11.65
N PRO A 8 -19.39 29.38 11.52
CA PRO A 8 -20.29 29.63 12.65
C PRO A 8 -20.65 28.38 13.48
N LEU A 9 -20.61 27.18 12.89
CA LEU A 9 -21.04 25.94 13.55
C LEU A 9 -19.99 24.82 13.59
N PHE A 10 -18.95 24.91 12.75
CA PHE A 10 -18.07 23.79 12.46
C PHE A 10 -16.60 24.19 12.40
N ALA A 11 -16.23 25.34 12.96
CA ALA A 11 -14.84 25.82 13.03
C ALA A 11 -13.84 24.70 13.38
N GLY A 12 -12.81 24.56 12.55
CA GLY A 12 -11.75 23.56 12.71
C GLY A 12 -12.15 22.10 12.45
N LYS A 13 -13.44 21.80 12.21
CA LYS A 13 -13.90 20.43 11.96
C LYS A 13 -13.67 20.02 10.50
N ALA A 14 -13.46 18.72 10.28
CA ALA A 14 -13.35 18.14 8.95
C ALA A 14 -14.63 18.33 8.14
N LYS A 15 -14.48 18.68 6.86
CA LYS A 15 -15.60 18.87 5.93
C LYS A 15 -16.10 17.52 5.43
N GLY A 16 -17.43 17.37 5.34
CA GLY A 16 -18.05 16.26 4.61
C GLY A 16 -17.95 16.44 3.10
N VAL A 17 -18.12 15.34 2.34
CA VAL A 17 -18.01 15.34 0.87
C VAL A 17 -18.93 16.37 0.21
N GLN A 18 -20.16 16.52 0.70
CA GLN A 18 -21.11 17.49 0.16
C GLN A 18 -20.59 18.93 0.31
N ALA A 19 -20.17 19.34 1.51
CA ALA A 19 -19.64 20.68 1.76
C ALA A 19 -18.43 20.99 0.85
N VAL A 20 -17.52 20.02 0.68
CA VAL A 20 -16.37 20.15 -0.23
C VAL A 20 -16.81 20.38 -1.68
N LEU A 21 -17.83 19.65 -2.14
CA LEU A 21 -18.34 19.77 -3.51
C LEU A 21 -19.14 21.06 -3.74
N GLU A 22 -19.85 21.54 -2.71
CA GLU A 22 -20.60 22.80 -2.75
C GLU A 22 -19.67 24.00 -2.85
N GLU A 23 -18.61 24.06 -2.03
CA GLU A 23 -17.59 25.12 -2.06
C GLU A 23 -16.90 25.23 -3.42
N ARG A 24 -16.77 24.11 -4.15
CA ARG A 24 -16.18 24.06 -5.49
C ARG A 24 -17.18 24.36 -6.61
N GLY A 25 -18.46 24.60 -6.28
CA GLY A 25 -19.55 24.75 -7.25
C GLY A 25 -19.89 23.47 -8.04
N LEU A 26 -19.22 22.35 -7.74
CA LEU A 26 -19.39 21.07 -8.44
C LEU A 26 -20.74 20.45 -8.11
N TRP A 27 -21.20 20.59 -6.86
CA TRP A 27 -22.50 20.07 -6.42
C TRP A 27 -23.64 20.65 -7.28
N THR A 28 -23.68 21.98 -7.41
CA THR A 28 -24.69 22.68 -8.21
C THR A 28 -24.55 22.36 -9.69
N HIS A 29 -23.32 22.40 -10.24
CA HIS A 29 -23.05 22.12 -11.64
C HIS A 29 -23.56 20.72 -12.05
N TYR A 30 -23.14 19.67 -11.33
CA TYR A 30 -23.48 18.30 -11.70
C TYR A 30 -24.93 17.94 -11.38
N SER A 31 -25.52 18.52 -10.34
CA SER A 31 -26.95 18.37 -10.06
C SER A 31 -27.81 18.96 -11.18
N GLN A 32 -27.46 20.15 -11.68
CA GLN A 32 -28.15 20.76 -12.83
C GLN A 32 -27.92 19.95 -14.12
N LYS A 33 -26.70 19.48 -14.36
CA LYS A 33 -26.36 18.64 -15.52
C LYS A 33 -27.18 17.34 -15.52
N ALA A 34 -27.33 16.69 -14.37
CA ALA A 34 -28.16 15.50 -14.22
C ALA A 34 -29.64 15.80 -14.51
N ARG A 35 -30.17 16.89 -13.93
CA ARG A 35 -31.57 17.33 -14.16
C ARG A 35 -31.85 17.65 -15.64
N LYS A 36 -30.95 18.36 -16.32
CA LYS A 36 -31.06 18.65 -17.76
C LYS A 36 -31.05 17.40 -18.62
N ALA A 37 -30.32 16.37 -18.19
CA ALA A 37 -30.28 15.07 -18.86
C ALA A 37 -31.45 14.15 -18.48
N GLY A 38 -32.43 14.60 -17.67
CA GLY A 38 -33.54 13.78 -17.19
C GLY A 38 -33.13 12.65 -16.25
N LYS A 39 -31.93 12.72 -15.66
CA LYS A 39 -31.39 11.68 -14.76
C LYS A 39 -31.76 11.97 -13.30
N THR A 40 -31.79 10.92 -12.51
CA THR A 40 -31.93 11.02 -11.05
C THR A 40 -30.72 11.72 -10.44
N SER A 41 -30.88 12.21 -9.21
CA SER A 41 -29.79 12.80 -8.43
C SER A 41 -28.64 11.82 -8.27
N LEU A 42 -27.41 12.34 -8.33
CA LEU A 42 -26.21 11.52 -8.18
C LEU A 42 -26.12 10.94 -6.77
N ASN A 43 -25.82 9.64 -6.70
CA ASN A 43 -25.49 8.96 -5.46
C ASN A 43 -24.02 9.24 -5.08
N LEU A 44 -23.67 9.07 -3.80
CA LEU A 44 -22.28 9.17 -3.35
C LEU A 44 -21.39 8.16 -4.10
N ARG A 45 -21.88 6.93 -4.26
CA ARG A 45 -21.24 5.86 -5.04
C ARG A 45 -22.31 5.16 -5.88
N CYS A 46 -22.07 4.97 -7.18
CA CYS A 46 -22.99 4.23 -8.05
C CYS A 46 -22.67 2.74 -8.05
N LYS A 47 -23.66 1.91 -8.44
CA LYS A 47 -23.51 0.44 -8.52
C LYS A 47 -22.30 0.02 -9.36
N THR A 48 -22.08 0.69 -10.49
CA THR A 48 -20.93 0.42 -11.38
C THR A 48 -19.59 0.68 -10.69
N CYS A 49 -19.44 1.81 -9.97
CA CYS A 49 -18.21 2.09 -9.22
C CYS A 49 -18.02 1.15 -8.04
N THR A 50 -19.09 0.72 -7.38
CA THR A 50 -19.00 -0.28 -6.31
C THR A 50 -18.54 -1.61 -6.86
N ALA A 51 -19.19 -2.13 -7.90
CA ALA A 51 -18.82 -3.39 -8.55
C ALA A 51 -17.37 -3.35 -9.10
N SER A 52 -16.97 -2.25 -9.74
CA SER A 52 -15.61 -2.06 -10.23
C SER A 52 -14.56 -2.10 -9.11
N ASN A 53 -14.84 -1.48 -7.96
CA ASN A 53 -13.93 -1.53 -6.83
C ASN A 53 -13.83 -2.94 -6.25
N VAL A 54 -14.96 -3.64 -6.09
CA VAL A 54 -14.95 -5.02 -5.61
C VAL A 54 -14.20 -5.94 -6.59
N ALA A 55 -14.40 -5.77 -7.90
CA ALA A 55 -13.65 -6.51 -8.92
C ALA A 55 -12.13 -6.28 -8.80
N LYS A 56 -11.68 -5.04 -8.62
CA LYS A 56 -10.26 -4.72 -8.40
C LYS A 56 -9.71 -5.35 -7.12
N ASP A 57 -10.48 -5.31 -6.04
CA ASP A 57 -10.10 -5.93 -4.78
C ASP A 57 -10.00 -7.46 -4.91
N LEU A 58 -10.91 -8.08 -5.67
CA LEU A 58 -10.86 -9.52 -5.96
C LEU A 58 -9.63 -9.90 -6.79
N LEU A 59 -9.34 -9.17 -7.87
CA LEU A 59 -8.16 -9.39 -8.69
C LEU A 59 -6.87 -9.28 -7.89
N LYS A 60 -6.77 -8.26 -7.04
CA LYS A 60 -5.61 -8.08 -6.18
C LYS A 60 -5.41 -9.26 -5.21
N LYS A 61 -6.49 -9.83 -4.70
CA LYS A 61 -6.44 -11.02 -3.83
C LYS A 61 -6.11 -12.28 -4.61
N SER A 62 -6.66 -12.45 -5.81
CA SER A 62 -6.34 -13.59 -6.67
C SER A 62 -4.86 -13.58 -7.04
N GLU A 63 -4.29 -12.43 -7.40
CA GLU A 63 -2.85 -12.26 -7.60
C GLU A 63 -2.03 -12.62 -6.37
N GLN A 64 -2.49 -12.23 -5.17
CA GLN A 64 -1.82 -12.59 -3.93
C GLN A 64 -1.80 -14.10 -3.70
N LEU A 65 -2.94 -14.78 -3.92
CA LEU A 65 -3.05 -16.24 -3.80
C LEU A 65 -2.16 -16.98 -4.80
N ILE A 66 -2.08 -16.50 -6.05
CA ILE A 66 -1.18 -17.07 -7.05
C ILE A 66 0.27 -16.97 -6.58
N LYS A 67 0.70 -15.78 -6.13
CA LYS A 67 2.06 -15.56 -5.62
C LYS A 67 2.38 -16.44 -4.40
N GLU A 68 1.43 -16.58 -3.48
CA GLU A 68 1.58 -17.44 -2.30
C GLU A 68 1.69 -18.92 -2.70
N ALA A 69 0.92 -19.38 -3.68
CA ALA A 69 1.02 -20.73 -4.21
C ALA A 69 2.39 -20.97 -4.87
N GLU A 70 2.84 -20.04 -5.71
CA GLU A 70 4.14 -20.11 -6.40
C GLU A 70 5.31 -20.12 -5.42
N ALA A 71 5.26 -19.31 -4.36
CA ALA A 71 6.26 -19.29 -3.31
C ALA A 71 6.35 -20.63 -2.55
N ASN A 72 5.25 -21.38 -2.49
CA ASN A 72 5.18 -22.72 -1.91
C ASN A 72 5.47 -23.84 -2.93
N GLY A 73 5.82 -23.50 -4.17
CA GLY A 73 6.14 -24.45 -5.23
C GLY A 73 4.94 -25.02 -5.99
N PHE A 74 3.75 -24.43 -5.82
CA PHE A 74 2.53 -24.83 -6.51
C PHE A 74 2.17 -23.81 -7.60
N SER A 75 1.58 -24.27 -8.69
CA SER A 75 1.00 -23.39 -9.71
C SER A 75 -0.50 -23.31 -9.50
N LEU A 76 -1.03 -22.09 -9.37
CA LEU A 76 -2.46 -21.83 -9.24
C LEU A 76 -2.95 -21.06 -10.46
N SER A 77 -4.01 -21.56 -11.11
CA SER A 77 -4.60 -20.85 -12.25
C SER A 77 -5.38 -19.63 -11.78
N HIS A 78 -5.46 -18.62 -12.65
CA HIS A 78 -6.19 -17.39 -12.40
C HIS A 78 -7.66 -17.66 -12.02
N ASP A 79 -8.35 -18.55 -12.73
CA ASP A 79 -9.75 -18.89 -12.46
C ASP A 79 -9.95 -19.53 -11.08
N THR A 80 -9.06 -20.41 -10.66
CA THR A 80 -9.14 -21.06 -9.34
C THR A 80 -8.85 -20.05 -8.22
N SER A 81 -7.86 -19.17 -8.43
CA SER A 81 -7.52 -18.13 -7.46
C SER A 81 -8.65 -17.10 -7.26
N ILE A 82 -9.39 -16.76 -8.33
CA ILE A 82 -10.56 -15.86 -8.21
C ILE A 82 -11.69 -16.54 -7.41
N LYS A 83 -11.96 -17.82 -7.66
CA LYS A 83 -12.99 -18.57 -6.90
C LYS A 83 -12.66 -18.63 -5.41
N GLU A 84 -11.40 -18.84 -5.07
CA GLU A 84 -10.92 -18.86 -3.68
C GLU A 84 -10.99 -17.46 -3.04
N ALA A 85 -10.62 -16.41 -3.79
CA ALA A 85 -10.75 -15.02 -3.32
C ALA A 85 -12.21 -14.62 -3.05
N LEU A 86 -13.15 -15.12 -3.86
CA LEU A 86 -14.59 -14.92 -3.64
C LEU A 86 -15.11 -15.68 -2.41
N ALA A 87 -14.62 -16.88 -2.17
CA ALA A 87 -15.02 -17.68 -1.02
C ALA A 87 -14.58 -17.04 0.31
N THR A 88 -13.39 -16.45 0.33
CA THR A 88 -12.83 -15.75 1.51
C THR A 88 -13.39 -14.35 1.70
N HIS A 89 -13.86 -13.70 0.63
CA HIS A 89 -14.44 -12.37 0.68
C HIS A 89 -15.73 -12.29 -0.15
N PRO A 90 -16.88 -12.59 0.48
CA PRO A 90 -18.17 -12.51 -0.18
C PRO A 90 -18.43 -11.09 -0.70
N VAL A 91 -18.86 -11.02 -1.95
CA VAL A 91 -19.31 -9.79 -2.60
C VAL A 91 -20.60 -9.32 -1.90
N PRO A 92 -20.79 -8.00 -1.68
CA PRO A 92 -22.06 -7.49 -1.17
C PRO A 92 -23.24 -7.96 -2.03
N PRO A 93 -24.37 -8.38 -1.43
CA PRO A 93 -25.48 -9.01 -2.16
C PRO A 93 -26.10 -8.12 -3.26
N ASP A 94 -25.92 -6.80 -3.14
CA ASP A 94 -26.43 -5.81 -4.13
C ASP A 94 -25.48 -5.56 -5.32
N CYS A 95 -24.33 -6.24 -5.36
CA CYS A 95 -23.33 -6.11 -6.40
C CYS A 95 -23.31 -7.36 -7.30
N GLU A 96 -23.94 -7.25 -8.47
CA GLU A 96 -23.73 -8.22 -9.55
C GLU A 96 -22.33 -7.99 -10.15
N ILE A 97 -21.46 -8.99 -10.03
CA ILE A 97 -20.12 -8.98 -10.62
C ILE A 97 -20.08 -10.11 -11.64
N ASP A 98 -19.89 -9.75 -12.91
CA ASP A 98 -19.62 -10.74 -13.96
C ASP A 98 -18.16 -11.17 -13.89
N LEU A 99 -17.94 -12.40 -13.41
CA LEU A 99 -16.65 -13.09 -13.32
C LEU A 99 -15.86 -13.08 -14.63
N VAL A 100 -16.54 -13.12 -15.79
CA VAL A 100 -15.92 -13.11 -17.11
C VAL A 100 -15.32 -11.74 -17.44
N GLN A 101 -15.96 -10.65 -16.97
CA GLN A 101 -15.42 -9.30 -17.09
C GLN A 101 -14.27 -9.03 -16.12
N VAL A 102 -14.28 -9.63 -14.91
CA VAL A 102 -13.19 -9.48 -13.94
C VAL A 102 -11.86 -10.02 -14.51
N ALA A 103 -11.88 -11.20 -15.12
CA ALA A 103 -10.71 -11.83 -15.72
C ALA A 103 -10.20 -11.12 -17.00
N SER A 104 -11.04 -10.31 -17.64
CA SER A 104 -10.76 -9.66 -18.93
C SER A 104 -10.38 -8.18 -18.82
N GLN A 105 -10.28 -7.61 -17.61
CA GLN A 105 -9.86 -6.22 -17.41
C GLN A 105 -8.37 -6.06 -17.79
N THR A 106 -8.13 -5.79 -19.07
CA THR A 106 -6.95 -5.04 -19.50
C THR A 106 -7.03 -3.65 -18.86
N ASN A 107 -5.90 -3.08 -18.45
CA ASN A 107 -5.78 -1.72 -17.90
C ASN A 107 -6.20 -0.59 -18.87
N GLU A 108 -6.95 -0.90 -19.93
CA GLU A 108 -7.48 0.09 -20.86
C GLU A 108 -8.67 0.81 -20.22
N PRO A 109 -8.60 2.15 -20.05
CA PRO A 109 -9.65 2.92 -19.42
C PRO A 109 -10.90 2.87 -20.30
N LEU A 110 -11.86 2.05 -19.90
CA LEU A 110 -13.18 2.00 -20.52
C LEU A 110 -13.75 3.42 -20.60
N ILE A 111 -14.01 3.86 -21.82
CA ILE A 111 -14.36 5.22 -22.23
C ILE A 111 -15.48 5.82 -21.35
N THR A 112 -15.08 6.85 -20.60
CA THR A 112 -15.83 8.03 -20.11
C THR A 112 -17.28 7.86 -19.64
N GLN A 113 -17.45 7.61 -18.34
CA GLN A 113 -18.42 8.40 -17.56
C GLN A 113 -17.66 9.28 -16.59
N GLU A 114 -17.27 10.47 -17.04
CA GLU A 114 -16.48 11.44 -16.25
C GLU A 114 -17.17 11.89 -14.95
N ALA A 115 -18.47 11.59 -14.76
CA ALA A 115 -19.21 12.04 -13.59
C ALA A 115 -20.39 11.12 -13.23
N CYS A 116 -20.13 9.83 -12.99
CA CYS A 116 -21.18 8.85 -12.67
C CYS A 116 -21.69 8.91 -11.21
N CYS A 117 -20.90 9.42 -10.26
CA CYS A 117 -21.24 9.57 -8.85
C CYS A 117 -20.35 10.62 -8.19
N TRP A 118 -20.74 11.10 -7.00
CA TRP A 118 -19.96 12.11 -6.27
C TRP A 118 -18.53 11.66 -5.95
N SER A 119 -18.34 10.39 -5.59
CA SER A 119 -17.01 9.83 -5.33
C SER A 119 -16.12 9.87 -6.58
N LYS A 120 -16.68 9.62 -7.77
CA LYS A 120 -15.91 9.69 -9.03
C LYS A 120 -15.55 11.13 -9.38
N ILE A 121 -16.51 12.05 -9.28
CA ILE A 121 -16.29 13.48 -9.52
C ILE A 121 -15.18 14.01 -8.61
N LEU A 122 -15.22 13.64 -7.32
CA LEU A 122 -14.22 14.04 -6.34
C LEU A 122 -12.85 13.46 -6.67
N SER A 123 -12.77 12.18 -7.06
CA SER A 123 -11.50 11.53 -7.45
C SER A 123 -10.82 12.14 -8.67
N LEU A 124 -11.57 12.88 -9.50
CA LEU A 124 -11.06 13.55 -10.69
C LEU A 124 -10.58 14.98 -10.40
N GLN A 125 -10.78 15.48 -9.18
CA GLN A 125 -10.27 16.78 -8.80
C GLN A 125 -8.75 16.72 -8.66
N SER A 126 -8.06 17.72 -9.19
CA SER A 126 -6.59 17.73 -9.26
C SER A 126 -5.93 17.66 -7.89
N ASP A 127 -6.51 18.33 -6.89
CA ASP A 127 -6.00 18.32 -5.53
C ASP A 127 -6.11 16.95 -4.86
N PHE A 128 -7.12 16.14 -5.21
CA PHE A 128 -7.23 14.74 -4.77
C PHE A 128 -6.34 13.81 -5.59
N ALA A 129 -6.27 14.01 -6.91
CA ALA A 129 -5.48 13.18 -7.81
C ALA A 129 -3.98 13.33 -7.57
N THR A 130 -3.55 14.51 -7.14
CA THR A 130 -2.15 14.86 -6.87
C THR A 130 -1.85 14.94 -5.37
N GLU A 131 -2.81 14.62 -4.49
CA GLU A 131 -2.58 14.69 -3.04
C GLU A 131 -1.46 13.74 -2.62
N ARG A 132 -0.40 14.30 -2.01
CA ARG A 132 0.62 13.50 -1.36
C ARG A 132 0.02 12.88 -0.08
N PRO A 133 0.19 11.57 0.16
CA PRO A 133 -0.20 10.96 1.42
C PRO A 133 0.41 11.71 2.61
N LEU A 134 -0.35 11.88 3.69
CA LEU A 134 0.09 12.62 4.88
C LEU A 134 1.46 12.16 5.39
N LEU A 135 1.69 10.84 5.44
CA LEU A 135 2.97 10.27 5.87
C LEU A 135 4.13 10.66 4.94
N GLN A 136 3.90 10.71 3.63
CA GLN A 136 4.91 11.16 2.67
C GLN A 136 5.29 12.61 2.95
N SER A 137 4.30 13.49 3.14
CA SER A 137 4.55 14.90 3.45
C SER A 137 5.36 15.05 4.74
N ILE A 138 4.98 14.36 5.83
CA ILE A 138 5.72 14.42 7.10
C ILE A 138 7.19 13.99 6.94
N ILE A 139 7.44 12.92 6.19
CA ILE A 139 8.80 12.38 5.98
C ILE A 139 9.63 13.35 5.13
N GLU A 140 9.06 13.85 4.04
CA GLU A 140 9.75 14.76 3.12
C GLU A 140 9.99 16.14 3.75
N ASP A 141 9.03 16.66 4.53
CA ASP A 141 9.16 17.93 5.25
C ASP A 141 10.24 17.85 6.35
N ALA A 142 10.50 16.66 6.88
CA ALA A 142 11.63 16.39 7.77
C ALA A 142 12.99 16.27 7.04
N GLY A 143 13.01 16.42 5.71
CA GLY A 143 14.22 16.32 4.87
C GLY A 143 14.62 14.89 4.51
N HIS A 144 13.73 13.91 4.70
CA HIS A 144 13.99 12.51 4.36
C HIS A 144 13.35 12.13 3.01
N ILE A 145 13.88 11.08 2.38
CA ILE A 145 13.31 10.53 1.14
C ILE A 145 12.27 9.45 1.51
N CYS A 146 11.03 9.64 1.07
CA CYS A 146 9.98 8.64 1.24
C CYS A 146 10.02 7.59 0.11
N LEU A 147 10.61 6.42 0.37
CA LEU A 147 10.68 5.33 -0.59
C LEU A 147 9.39 4.49 -0.59
N PHE A 148 8.64 4.51 -1.69
CA PHE A 148 7.50 3.62 -1.90
C PHE A 148 7.96 2.28 -2.47
N LEU A 149 7.92 1.25 -1.63
CA LEU A 149 8.21 -0.12 -2.07
C LEU A 149 6.97 -0.75 -2.72
N PRO A 150 7.14 -1.55 -3.79
CA PRO A 150 6.06 -2.34 -4.35
C PRO A 150 5.39 -3.20 -3.27
N LYS A 151 4.05 -3.27 -3.30
CA LYS A 151 3.28 -4.04 -2.32
C LYS A 151 3.57 -5.53 -2.48
N PHE A 152 3.76 -6.24 -1.37
CA PHE A 152 4.06 -7.68 -1.31
C PHE A 152 5.37 -8.10 -1.97
N HIS A 153 6.35 -7.20 -2.01
CA HIS A 153 7.72 -7.48 -2.46
C HIS A 153 8.68 -7.31 -1.29
N CYS A 154 8.59 -8.20 -0.30
CA CYS A 154 9.40 -8.12 0.92
C CYS A 154 10.91 -8.29 0.64
N GLU A 155 11.27 -8.94 -0.47
CA GLU A 155 12.64 -9.06 -0.98
C GLU A 155 13.26 -7.71 -1.37
N LEU A 156 12.44 -6.70 -1.67
CA LEU A 156 12.88 -5.34 -1.97
C LEU A 156 12.99 -4.47 -0.72
N ASN A 157 12.54 -4.95 0.44
CA ASN A 157 12.59 -4.21 1.70
C ASN A 157 13.90 -4.51 2.46
N PRO A 158 14.82 -3.54 2.58
CA PRO A 158 16.11 -3.76 3.24
C PRO A 158 16.00 -4.30 4.67
N ILE A 159 14.92 -3.97 5.39
CA ILE A 159 14.72 -4.40 6.78
C ILE A 159 14.64 -5.93 6.92
N GLU A 160 14.14 -6.62 5.90
CA GLU A 160 13.99 -8.09 5.93
C GLU A 160 15.36 -8.78 5.93
N LEU A 161 16.35 -8.21 5.25
CA LEU A 161 17.73 -8.70 5.26
C LEU A 161 18.33 -8.60 6.67
N PHE A 162 18.15 -7.45 7.32
CA PHE A 162 18.61 -7.25 8.70
C PHE A 162 17.92 -8.22 9.68
N TRP A 163 16.59 -8.38 9.55
CA TRP A 163 15.85 -9.33 10.38
C TRP A 163 16.28 -10.77 10.18
N SER A 164 16.56 -11.18 8.94
CA SER A 164 17.08 -12.51 8.63
C SER A 164 18.43 -12.76 9.32
N TYR A 165 19.33 -11.79 9.27
CA TYR A 165 20.63 -11.86 9.94
C TYR A 165 20.48 -11.99 11.46
N ILE A 166 19.74 -11.08 12.10
CA ILE A 166 19.54 -11.07 13.56
C ILE A 166 18.94 -12.40 14.02
N LYS A 167 17.87 -12.88 13.37
CA LYS A 167 17.24 -14.17 13.70
C LYS A 167 18.21 -15.34 13.57
N THR A 168 19.04 -15.34 12.51
CA THR A 168 20.02 -16.40 12.26
C THR A 168 21.08 -16.44 13.36
N GLU A 169 21.68 -15.31 13.69
CA GLU A 169 22.72 -15.24 14.73
C GLU A 169 22.16 -15.51 16.12
N TYR A 170 20.99 -14.95 16.42
CA TYR A 170 20.31 -15.20 17.68
C TYR A 170 20.04 -16.69 17.88
N ARG A 171 19.56 -17.40 16.84
CA ARG A 171 19.31 -18.85 16.90
C ARG A 171 20.58 -19.68 17.14
N LYS A 172 21.74 -19.24 16.63
CA LYS A 172 23.01 -19.95 16.85
C LYS A 172 23.46 -19.89 18.31
N GLU A 173 23.17 -18.81 19.01
CA GLU A 173 23.68 -18.59 20.38
C GLU A 173 22.60 -18.77 21.46
N SER A 174 21.32 -18.67 21.14
CA SER A 174 20.22 -18.67 22.12
C SER A 174 20.21 -19.86 23.06
N HIS A 175 20.65 -21.04 22.62
CA HIS A 175 20.75 -22.24 23.46
C HIS A 175 21.71 -22.08 24.66
N ARG A 176 22.61 -21.09 24.61
CA ARG A 176 23.58 -20.77 25.68
C ARG A 176 23.00 -19.81 26.72
N HIS A 177 21.85 -19.20 26.45
CA HIS A 177 21.23 -18.15 27.26
C HIS A 177 19.92 -18.68 27.86
N LYS A 178 19.98 -19.13 29.13
CA LYS A 178 18.87 -19.85 29.79
C LYS A 178 17.84 -18.93 30.45
N SER A 179 18.14 -17.64 30.61
CA SER A 179 17.24 -16.65 31.20
C SER A 179 16.84 -15.60 30.17
N PHE A 180 15.64 -15.03 30.34
CA PHE A 180 15.18 -13.93 29.49
C PHE A 180 16.16 -12.73 29.51
N ALA A 181 16.75 -12.41 30.66
CA ALA A 181 17.75 -11.33 30.76
C ALA A 181 18.97 -11.62 29.88
N SER A 182 19.54 -12.83 29.98
CA SER A 182 20.70 -13.23 29.17
C SER A 182 20.38 -13.28 27.66
N ALA A 183 19.16 -13.68 27.30
CA ALA A 183 18.68 -13.72 25.93
C ALA A 183 18.44 -12.31 25.36
N LYS A 184 17.92 -11.39 26.18
CA LYS A 184 17.76 -9.98 25.82
C LYS A 184 19.11 -9.32 25.55
N GLU A 185 20.09 -9.54 26.41
CA GLU A 185 21.47 -9.04 26.22
C GLU A 185 22.10 -9.59 24.93
N LEU A 186 21.86 -10.87 24.61
CA LEU A 186 22.28 -11.46 23.34
C LEU A 186 21.64 -10.76 22.13
N PHE A 187 20.33 -10.48 22.20
CA PHE A 187 19.61 -9.80 21.12
C PHE A 187 20.12 -8.38 20.91
N GLU A 188 20.33 -7.62 21.98
CA GLU A 188 20.90 -6.26 21.95
C GLU A 188 22.30 -6.29 21.30
N ARG A 189 23.20 -7.19 21.74
CA ARG A 189 24.55 -7.36 21.16
C ARG A 189 24.55 -7.73 19.66
N ILE A 190 23.60 -8.55 19.22
CA ILE A 190 23.48 -8.97 17.82
C ILE A 190 22.83 -7.88 16.96
N SER A 191 22.11 -6.94 17.58
CA SER A 191 21.46 -5.84 16.88
C SER A 191 22.48 -5.04 16.07
N VAL A 192 22.20 -4.94 14.78
CA VAL A 192 23.06 -4.28 13.78
C VAL A 192 23.23 -2.79 14.11
N TYR A 193 22.29 -2.21 14.86
CA TYR A 193 22.34 -0.82 15.32
C TYR A 193 23.39 -0.58 16.41
N GLU A 194 23.73 -1.56 17.25
CA GLU A 194 24.83 -1.45 18.23
C GLU A 194 26.20 -1.69 17.59
N GLN A 195 26.24 -2.31 16.41
CA GLN A 195 27.47 -2.58 15.66
C GLN A 195 27.94 -1.40 14.79
N GLY A 196 27.25 -0.25 14.83
CA GLY A 196 27.74 1.02 14.27
C GLY A 196 27.53 1.25 12.77
N TYR A 197 26.73 0.43 12.09
CA TYR A 197 26.50 0.61 10.65
C TYR A 197 25.63 1.83 10.34
N ASN A 198 26.05 2.65 9.37
CA ASN A 198 25.25 3.75 8.83
C ASN A 198 24.53 3.36 7.52
N GLY A 199 23.53 4.16 7.13
CA GLY A 199 22.72 3.93 5.92
C GLY A 199 23.53 3.74 4.63
N PRO A 200 24.53 4.59 4.33
CA PRO A 200 25.40 4.43 3.16
C PRO A 200 26.19 3.12 3.11
N GLN A 201 26.73 2.66 4.25
CA GLN A 201 27.46 1.39 4.33
C GLN A 201 26.55 0.19 4.04
N SER A 202 25.30 0.27 4.49
CA SER A 202 24.28 -0.75 4.25
C SER A 202 23.92 -0.86 2.77
N GLU A 203 23.85 0.27 2.06
CA GLU A 203 23.55 0.33 0.63
C GLU A 203 24.67 -0.30 -0.22
N ILE A 204 25.94 -0.02 0.10
CA ILE A 204 27.11 -0.59 -0.60
C ILE A 204 27.16 -2.11 -0.44
N LEU A 205 26.91 -2.60 0.78
CA LEU A 205 26.81 -4.04 1.04
C LEU A 205 25.71 -4.70 0.20
N MET A 206 24.53 -4.08 0.14
CA MET A 206 23.41 -4.59 -0.66
C MET A 206 23.71 -4.61 -2.17
N LYS A 207 24.42 -3.60 -2.69
CA LYS A 207 24.86 -3.60 -4.10
C LYS A 207 25.89 -4.69 -4.39
N LYS A 208 26.83 -4.93 -3.47
CA LYS A 208 27.90 -5.92 -3.62
C LYS A 208 27.41 -7.37 -3.52
N TYR A 209 26.38 -7.62 -2.72
CA TYR A 209 25.86 -8.97 -2.46
C TYR A 209 24.46 -9.21 -3.06
N LYS A 210 24.16 -8.57 -4.20
CA LYS A 210 22.85 -8.64 -4.91
C LYS A 210 22.31 -10.05 -5.18
N SER A 211 23.17 -11.06 -5.31
CA SER A 211 22.78 -12.45 -5.62
C SER A 211 22.80 -13.39 -4.40
N HIS A 212 23.35 -12.95 -3.27
CA HIS A 212 23.50 -13.79 -2.09
C HIS A 212 22.46 -13.39 -1.04
N ARG A 213 21.58 -14.32 -0.65
CA ARG A 213 20.58 -14.15 0.43
C ARG A 213 21.19 -13.83 1.81
N CYS A 214 22.51 -13.67 1.89
CA CYS A 214 23.26 -13.38 3.10
C CYS A 214 24.55 -12.63 2.75
N ILE A 215 24.83 -11.54 3.46
CA ILE A 215 26.11 -10.83 3.39
C ILE A 215 27.12 -11.62 4.25
N PRO A 216 28.28 -12.02 3.71
CA PRO A 216 29.29 -12.75 4.48
C PRO A 216 29.81 -11.94 5.68
N ARG A 217 29.95 -12.58 6.86
CA ARG A 217 30.46 -11.94 8.10
C ARG A 217 31.78 -11.16 7.90
N GLN A 218 32.68 -11.69 7.07
CA GLN A 218 33.98 -11.05 6.76
C GLN A 218 33.86 -9.82 5.86
N ALA A 219 32.76 -9.70 5.10
CA ALA A 219 32.49 -8.54 4.28
C ALA A 219 32.07 -7.35 5.13
N ALA A 220 31.27 -7.61 6.16
CA ALA A 220 30.83 -6.61 7.13
C ALA A 220 32.02 -6.05 7.95
N MET A 221 32.97 -6.91 8.32
CA MET A 221 34.20 -6.51 9.03
C MET A 221 35.24 -5.75 8.19
N ARG A 222 35.08 -5.66 6.86
CA ARG A 222 36.04 -4.99 5.95
C ARG A 222 35.47 -3.72 5.32
N ILE A 223 34.33 -3.22 5.80
CA ILE A 223 33.65 -2.06 5.20
C ILE A 223 34.47 -0.78 5.30
N ASP A 224 35.23 -0.58 6.37
CA ASP A 224 36.09 0.60 6.53
C ASP A 224 37.15 0.69 5.41
N ILE A 225 37.53 -0.45 4.82
CA ILE A 225 38.47 -0.55 3.69
C ILE A 225 37.77 -0.27 2.34
N ILE A 226 36.45 -0.45 2.26
CA ILE A 226 35.66 -0.30 1.03
C ILE A 226 35.15 1.15 0.87
N THR A 227 35.02 1.89 1.97
CA THR A 227 34.58 3.31 1.99
C THR A 227 35.73 4.32 2.13
N SER A 228 36.99 3.87 2.02
CA SER A 228 38.17 4.74 1.91
C SER A 228 38.45 5.14 0.47
#